data_AF-A0A913XQ78-F1
#
_entry.id   AF-A0A913XQ78-F1
#
_cell.length_a   1.000
_cell.length_b   1.000
_cell.length_c   1.000
_cell.angle_alpha   90.00
_cell.angle_beta   90.00
_cell.angle_gamma   90.00
#
_symmetry.space_group_name_H-M   'P 1'
#
loop_
_entity.id
_entity.type
_entity.pdbx_description
1 polymer ?
#
loop_
_entity_poly.entity_id
_entity_poly.type
_entity_poly.pdbx_seq_one_letter_code
_entity_poly.pdbx_strand_id
1 'polypeptide(L)'
;MRNHLAEQVLNKDMLELMKAYKDDLSVKAGKNVTYLDKTIEFLGVTSTLIKKFTSHQTYTSMADIRLVENDKCLQWLHEWQSEVKGRLDLKASIGYFCLTKP
;
A
#
# COMPACT_ATOMS: atom_id res chain seq x y z
N MET A 1 -9.69 -19.14 4.21
CA MET A 1 -8.95 -18.66 5.40
C MET A 1 -7.89 -17.61 5.09
N ARG A 2 -6.88 -17.86 4.22
CA ARG A 2 -5.86 -16.83 3.88
C ARG A 2 -6.43 -15.53 3.32
N ASN A 3 -7.39 -15.62 2.39
CA ASN A 3 -7.99 -14.42 1.80
C ASN A 3 -8.83 -13.63 2.81
N HIS A 4 -9.53 -14.30 3.72
CA HIS A 4 -10.34 -13.62 4.74
C HIS A 4 -9.49 -12.86 5.75
N LEU A 5 -8.34 -13.43 6.16
CA LEU A 5 -7.40 -12.73 7.02
C LEU A 5 -6.75 -11.54 6.31
N ALA A 6 -6.34 -11.73 5.04
CA ALA A 6 -5.80 -10.64 4.23
C ALA A 6 -6.82 -9.51 4.05
N GLU A 7 -8.08 -9.85 3.84
CA GLU A 7 -9.18 -8.90 3.75
C GLU A 7 -9.35 -8.11 5.05
N GLN A 8 -9.39 -8.76 6.21
CA GLN A 8 -9.49 -8.09 7.51
C GLN A 8 -8.30 -7.17 7.83
N VAL A 9 -7.09 -7.54 7.40
CA VAL A 9 -5.87 -6.76 7.66
C VAL A 9 -5.71 -5.60 6.68
N LEU A 10 -6.24 -5.71 5.46
CA LEU A 10 -6.10 -4.70 4.41
C LEU A 10 -7.38 -3.88 4.21
N ASN A 11 -8.36 -4.02 5.10
CA ASN A 11 -9.63 -3.31 5.00
C ASN A 11 -9.51 -1.84 5.46
N LYS A 12 -10.63 -1.15 5.32
CA LYS A 12 -10.79 0.24 5.74
C LYS A 12 -10.58 0.42 7.26
N ASP A 13 -10.96 -0.55 8.08
CA ASP A 13 -10.85 -0.42 9.54
C ASP A 13 -9.37 -0.39 9.96
N MET A 14 -8.53 -1.23 9.36
CA MET A 14 -7.10 -1.22 9.61
C MET A 14 -6.42 0.07 9.15
N LEU A 15 -6.88 0.64 8.03
CA LEU A 15 -6.43 1.95 7.55
C LEU A 15 -6.73 3.05 8.59
N GLU A 16 -7.96 3.10 9.11
CA GLU A 16 -8.34 4.10 10.12
C GLU A 16 -7.57 3.91 11.44
N LEU A 17 -7.34 2.67 11.87
CA LEU A 17 -6.50 2.36 13.02
C LEU A 17 -5.07 2.88 12.83
N MET A 18 -4.48 2.71 11.64
CA MET A 18 -3.11 3.17 11.37
C MET A 18 -3.01 4.69 11.29
N LYS A 19 -4.03 5.38 10.78
CA LYS A 19 -4.10 6.85 10.83
C LYS A 19 -4.16 7.34 12.27
N ALA A 20 -5.08 6.80 13.08
CA ALA A 20 -5.21 7.15 14.48
C ALA A 20 -3.92 6.89 15.27
N TYR A 21 -3.24 5.78 14.98
CA TYR A 21 -1.95 5.46 15.59
C TYR A 21 -0.86 6.47 15.20
N LYS A 22 -0.78 6.86 13.93
CA LYS A 22 0.14 7.91 13.47
C LYS A 22 -0.12 9.24 14.16
N ASP A 23 -1.39 9.61 14.33
CA ASP A 23 -1.79 10.86 14.98
C ASP A 23 -1.38 10.87 16.46
N ASP A 24 -1.68 9.79 17.20
CA ASP A 24 -1.26 9.63 18.60
C ASP A 24 0.27 9.70 18.76
N LEU A 25 1.02 9.03 17.89
CA LEU A 25 2.48 9.10 17.90
C LEU A 25 3.01 10.50 17.58
N SER A 26 2.36 11.22 16.67
CA SER A 26 2.76 12.58 16.30
C SER A 26 2.53 13.55 17.47
N VAL A 27 1.41 13.38 18.19
CA VAL A 27 1.12 14.13 19.43
C VAL A 27 2.17 13.82 20.50
N LYS A 28 2.45 12.54 20.75
CA LYS A 28 3.42 12.11 21.78
C LYS A 28 4.85 12.54 21.47
N ALA A 29 5.25 12.48 20.20
CA ALA A 29 6.60 12.84 19.77
C ALA A 29 6.81 14.36 19.61
N GLY A 30 5.74 15.16 19.62
CA GLY A 30 5.79 16.59 19.33
C GLY A 30 6.27 16.93 17.92
N LYS A 31 6.27 15.95 17.00
CA LYS A 31 6.72 16.10 15.61
C LYS A 31 5.96 15.17 14.69
N ASN A 32 5.89 15.54 13.42
CA ASN A 32 5.22 14.73 12.41
C ASN A 32 5.92 13.37 12.21
N VAL A 33 5.15 12.28 12.27
CA VAL A 33 5.62 10.92 12.05
C VAL A 33 5.43 10.52 10.59
N THR A 34 6.52 10.47 9.82
CA THR A 34 6.48 10.20 8.37
C THR A 34 6.71 8.73 8.01
N TYR A 35 7.29 7.92 8.89
CA TYR A 35 7.64 6.53 8.56
C TYR A 35 6.42 5.61 8.37
N LEU A 36 5.23 6.04 8.79
CA LEU A 36 3.97 5.32 8.59
C LEU A 36 3.26 5.69 7.28
N ASP A 37 3.70 6.76 6.59
CA ASP A 37 2.98 7.32 5.44
C ASP A 37 2.81 6.31 4.32
N LYS A 38 3.89 5.60 3.98
CA LYS A 38 3.86 4.57 2.92
C LYS A 38 2.98 3.37 3.28
N THR A 39 2.89 3.01 4.56
CA THR A 39 1.98 1.95 5.02
C THR A 39 0.53 2.39 4.94
N ILE A 40 0.22 3.63 5.34
CA ILE A 40 -1.11 4.21 5.24
C ILE A 40 -1.54 4.32 3.77
N GLU A 41 -0.63 4.75 2.89
CA GLU A 41 -0.83 4.82 1.44
C GLU A 41 -1.17 3.43 0.86
N PHE A 42 -0.38 2.41 1.21
CA PHE A 42 -0.62 1.03 0.80
C PHE A 42 -1.98 0.48 1.30
N LEU A 43 -2.34 0.74 2.56
CA LEU A 43 -3.64 0.36 3.11
C LEU A 43 -4.79 1.11 2.42
N GLY A 44 -4.58 2.36 2.01
CA GLY A 44 -5.55 3.13 1.23
C GLY A 44 -5.86 2.50 -0.13
N VAL A 45 -4.83 2.09 -0.86
CA VAL A 45 -4.97 1.44 -2.16
C VAL A 45 -5.61 0.06 -2.03
N THR A 46 -5.13 -0.76 -1.09
CA THR A 46 -5.63 -2.14 -0.91
C THR A 46 -7.06 -2.19 -0.40
N SER A 47 -7.46 -1.32 0.53
CA SER A 47 -8.84 -1.24 1.01
C SER A 47 -9.82 -0.82 -0.09
N THR A 48 -9.39 0.05 -1.01
CA THR A 48 -10.18 0.46 -2.19
C THR A 48 -10.38 -0.71 -3.15
N LEU A 49 -9.33 -1.49 -3.41
CA LEU A 49 -9.40 -2.69 -4.25
C LEU A 49 -10.33 -3.73 -3.64
N ILE A 50 -10.17 -4.05 -2.35
CA ILE A 50 -11.02 -5.01 -1.64
C ILE A 50 -12.49 -4.62 -1.79
N LYS A 51 -12.86 -3.38 -1.45
CA LYS A 51 -14.23 -2.88 -1.56
C LYS A 51 -14.85 -3.10 -2.94
N LYS A 52 -14.05 -3.01 -4.00
CA LYS A 52 -14.53 -3.15 -5.37
C LYS A 52 -14.60 -4.59 -5.83
N PHE A 53 -13.61 -5.41 -5.49
CA PHE A 53 -13.59 -6.83 -5.86
C PHE A 53 -14.56 -7.68 -5.03
N THR A 54 -14.95 -7.21 -3.84
CA THR A 54 -16.02 -7.82 -3.04
C THR A 54 -17.42 -7.30 -3.42
N SER A 55 -17.52 -6.27 -4.25
CA SER A 55 -18.80 -5.75 -4.72
C SER A 55 -19.38 -6.65 -5.81
N HIS A 56 -20.65 -7.04 -5.66
CA HIS A 56 -21.38 -7.80 -6.67
C HIS A 56 -21.98 -6.92 -7.79
N GLN A 57 -21.73 -5.61 -7.77
CA GLN A 57 -22.25 -4.69 -8.77
C GLN A 57 -21.48 -4.82 -10.08
N THR A 58 -22.19 -5.11 -11.17
CA THR A 58 -21.62 -5.13 -12.51
C THR A 58 -21.26 -3.72 -12.99
N TYR A 59 -20.28 -3.65 -13.89
CA TYR A 59 -20.00 -2.42 -14.63
C TYR A 59 -20.96 -2.34 -15.81
N THR A 60 -21.76 -1.28 -15.87
CA THR A 60 -22.76 -1.08 -16.92
C THR A 60 -22.27 -0.13 -18.02
N SER A 61 -21.14 0.55 -17.81
CA SER A 61 -20.57 1.53 -18.73
C SER A 61 -19.06 1.63 -18.56
N MET A 62 -18.36 1.98 -19.65
CA MET A 62 -16.93 2.30 -19.63
C MET A 62 -16.64 3.67 -18.98
N ALA A 63 -17.66 4.51 -18.82
CA ALA A 63 -17.57 5.79 -18.11
C ALA A 63 -17.77 5.65 -16.59
N ASP A 64 -17.80 4.42 -16.06
CA ASP A 64 -18.01 4.18 -14.64
C ASP A 64 -16.80 4.70 -13.82
N ILE A 65 -17.08 5.57 -12.86
CA ILE A 65 -16.06 6.16 -11.99
C ILE A 65 -15.23 5.11 -11.25
N ARG A 66 -15.80 3.95 -10.96
CA ARG A 66 -15.10 2.84 -10.30
C ARG A 66 -13.96 2.29 -11.17
N LEU A 67 -14.08 2.36 -12.50
CA LEU A 67 -12.98 1.99 -13.41
C LEU A 67 -11.83 2.99 -13.32
N VAL A 68 -12.13 4.29 -13.21
CA VAL A 68 -11.12 5.35 -13.06
C VAL A 68 -10.32 5.16 -11.77
N GLU A 69 -10.97 4.87 -10.63
CA GLU A 69 -10.18 4.66 -9.40
C GLU A 69 -9.48 3.28 -9.37
N ASN A 70 -9.92 2.29 -10.16
CA ASN A 70 -9.17 1.04 -10.34
C ASN A 70 -7.88 1.30 -11.12
N ASP A 71 -7.96 2.10 -12.17
CA ASP A 71 -6.80 2.51 -12.97
C ASP A 71 -5.76 3.23 -12.10
N LYS A 72 -6.21 4.17 -11.25
CA LYS A 72 -5.34 4.82 -10.25
C LYS A 72 -4.67 3.83 -9.29
N CYS A 73 -5.42 2.84 -8.79
CA CYS A 73 -4.85 1.79 -7.92
C CYS A 73 -3.81 0.94 -8.67
N LEU A 74 -4.09 0.60 -9.93
CA LEU A 74 -3.19 -0.18 -10.77
C LEU A 74 -1.90 0.59 -11.06
N GLN A 75 -2.01 1.87 -11.43
CA GLN A 75 -0.85 2.75 -11.62
C GLN A 75 0.02 2.80 -10.37
N TRP A 76 -0.59 3.02 -9.21
CA TRP A 76 0.13 3.05 -7.94
C TRP A 76 0.87 1.73 -7.66
N LEU A 77 0.23 0.59 -7.92
CA LEU A 77 0.85 -0.73 -7.74
C LEU A 77 2.05 -0.93 -8.68
N HIS A 78 1.98 -0.43 -9.92
CA HIS A 78 3.12 -0.47 -10.84
C HIS A 78 4.29 0.39 -10.37
N GLU A 79 4.01 1.61 -9.90
CA GLU A 79 5.02 2.50 -9.32
C GLU A 79 5.67 1.86 -8.09
N TRP A 80 4.85 1.35 -7.16
CA TRP A 80 5.32 0.65 -5.98
C TRP A 80 6.16 -0.59 -6.33
N GLN A 81 5.72 -1.40 -7.30
CA GLN A 81 6.48 -2.57 -7.76
C GLN A 81 7.85 -2.15 -8.32
N SER A 82 7.91 -1.06 -9.08
CA SER A 82 9.15 -0.52 -9.61
C SER A 82 10.10 -0.06 -8.49
N GLU A 83 9.59 0.69 -7.51
CA GLU A 83 10.36 1.12 -6.34
C GLU A 83 10.92 -0.06 -5.54
N VAL A 84 10.10 -1.09 -5.29
CA VAL A 84 10.51 -2.27 -4.52
C VAL A 84 11.56 -3.07 -5.27
N LYS A 85 11.37 -3.31 -6.58
CA LYS A 85 12.39 -3.99 -7.41
C LYS A 85 13.70 -3.21 -7.43
N GLY A 86 13.66 -1.90 -7.65
CA GLY A 86 14.86 -1.06 -7.63
C GLY A 86 15.63 -1.15 -6.30
N ARG A 87 14.93 -1.22 -5.16
CA ARG A 87 15.56 -1.42 -3.84
C ARG A 87 16.19 -2.81 -3.67
N LEU A 88 15.57 -3.85 -4.23
CA LEU A 88 16.12 -5.21 -4.20
C LEU A 88 17.39 -5.31 -5.06
N ASP A 89 17.38 -4.70 -6.24
CA ASP A 89 18.53 -4.66 -7.14
C ASP A 89 19.71 -3.88 -6.52
N LEU A 90 19.42 -2.78 -5.82
CA LEU A 90 20.40 -2.04 -5.02
C LEU A 90 20.97 -2.88 -3.86
N LYS A 91 20.14 -3.61 -3.13
CA LYS A 91 20.60 -4.50 -2.05
C LYS A 91 21.47 -5.65 -2.57
N ALA A 92 21.11 -6.23 -3.72
CA ALA A 92 21.92 -7.23 -4.37
C ALA A 92 23.30 -6.66 -4.76
N SER A 93 23.33 -5.47 -5.39
CA SER A 93 24.56 -4.76 -5.77
C SER A 93 25.49 -4.47 -4.57
N ILE A 94 24.95 -4.01 -3.43
CA ILE A 94 25.73 -3.74 -2.21
C ILE A 94 26.25 -5.05 -1.59
N GLY A 95 25.47 -6.13 -1.65
CA GLY A 95 25.90 -7.46 -1.19
C GLY A 95 27.13 -8.00 -1.93
N TYR A 96 27.25 -7.74 -3.24
CA TYR A 96 28.43 -8.10 -4.03
C TYR A 96 29.67 -7.24 -3.72
N PHE A 97 29.48 -6.00 -3.26
CA PHE A 97 30.59 -5.11 -2.91
C PHE A 97 31.26 -5.47 -1.57
N CYS A 98 30.53 -6.10 -0.64
CA CYS A 98 31.08 -6.58 0.63
C CYS A 98 31.83 -7.93 0.52
N LEU A 99 31.66 -8.67 -0.58
CA LEU A 99 32.30 -9.98 -0.80
C LEU A 99 33.54 -9.92 -1.72
N THR A 100 33.92 -8.74 -2.18
CA THR A 100 35.02 -8.54 -3.15
C THR A 100 36.13 -7.61 -2.67
N LYS A 101 36.17 -7.26 -1.38
CA LYS A 101 37.35 -6.61 -0.81
C LYS A 101 38.36 -7.68 -0.34
N PRO A 102 39.58 -7.73 -0.91
CA PRO A 102 40.68 -8.51 -0.33
C PRO A 102 41.15 -7.92 1.01
#